data_AF-A0A382JXX1-F1
#
_entry.id   AF-A0A382JXX1-F1
#
_cell.length_a   1.000
_cell.length_b   1.000
_cell.length_c   1.000
_cell.angle_alpha   90.00
_cell.angle_beta   90.00
_cell.angle_gamma   90.00
#
_symmetry.space_group_name_H-M   'P 1'
#
loop_
_entity.id
_entity.type
_entity.pdbx_description
1 polymer ?
#
loop_
_entity_poly.entity_id
_entity_poly.type
_entity_poly.pdbx_seq_one_letter_code
_entity_poly.pdbx_strand_id
1 'polypeptide(L)'
;MLWSVLYCQFDERGDSDFRRATNIDVNKVRTTIFNYGVTGRTMANPGHIPYEWPVNSGQHYLALTALAVGAEVTTNAGEVRPLVTIPFRSDQSGNSMTWEPVPGYLNPNSQKIAISDDESTWPTSWPDKMDDINDPGWSGSWNGFFGKDQFNAQQEIFYKVSDDKNYILGNPYSPDTTDLSRQGAGLLAGVRVLEWKQILIEDVVFILHEIKNDGSFDYDKVSFSMWIADLVGGDGDSGDDTPDFDLIYDVAWSMDSDGIGNAAFGSDPVGVAATSFIETPGNNIDRIDNDGDGEENGPIITEDYII
;
A
#
# COMPACT_ATOMS: atom_id res chain seq x y z
N MET A 1 34.98 -18.53 -13.69
CA MET A 1 34.97 -17.72 -12.46
C MET A 1 33.84 -16.72 -12.65
N LEU A 2 32.60 -17.13 -12.33
CA LEU A 2 31.44 -16.26 -12.42
C LEU A 2 31.50 -15.30 -11.24
N TRP A 3 31.53 -14.01 -11.54
CA TRP A 3 31.31 -12.96 -10.56
C TRP A 3 29.81 -12.91 -10.29
N SER A 4 29.39 -13.40 -9.14
CA SER A 4 28.08 -13.08 -8.57
C SER A 4 28.09 -11.60 -8.23
N VAL A 5 27.25 -10.82 -8.92
CA VAL A 5 26.92 -9.45 -8.54
C VAL A 5 26.16 -9.58 -7.20
N LEU A 6 26.84 -9.30 -6.09
CA LEU A 6 26.16 -9.02 -4.82
C LEU A 6 25.33 -7.77 -5.07
N TYR A 7 24.02 -7.92 -5.24
CA TYR A 7 23.11 -6.80 -5.09
C TYR A 7 23.35 -6.24 -3.68
N CYS A 8 23.68 -4.96 -3.60
CA CYS A 8 23.75 -4.23 -2.35
C CYS A 8 22.33 -4.23 -1.77
N GLN A 9 22.07 -5.05 -0.74
CA GLN A 9 20.82 -4.97 0.01
C GLN A 9 20.72 -3.57 0.62
N PHE A 10 19.54 -2.96 0.54
CA PHE A 10 19.36 -1.56 0.91
C PHE A 10 19.38 -1.42 2.44
N ASP A 11 19.93 -0.31 2.94
CA ASP A 11 19.94 0.06 4.38
C ASP A 11 18.55 0.58 4.84
N GLU A 12 17.50 0.21 4.11
CA GLU A 12 16.12 0.62 4.33
C GLU A 12 15.48 -0.32 5.36
N ARG A 13 15.24 0.21 6.57
CA ARG A 13 14.65 -0.53 7.69
C ARG A 13 13.44 0.20 8.24
N GLY A 14 12.43 -0.56 8.63
CA GLY A 14 11.17 -0.02 9.15
C GLY A 14 11.32 0.49 10.59
N ASP A 15 10.80 1.69 10.85
CA ASP A 15 10.81 2.32 12.17
C ASP A 15 9.42 2.89 12.54
N SER A 16 8.89 2.46 13.68
CA SER A 16 7.57 2.84 14.17
C SER A 16 7.50 4.31 14.59
N ASP A 17 8.63 4.95 14.90
CA ASP A 17 8.67 6.36 15.31
C ASP A 17 8.36 7.31 14.14
N PHE A 18 8.45 6.81 12.90
CA PHE A 18 8.15 7.54 11.68
C PHE A 18 6.72 7.35 11.18
N ARG A 19 5.85 6.70 11.98
CA ARG A 19 4.42 6.61 11.65
C ARG A 19 3.79 7.99 11.57
N ARG A 20 3.13 8.27 10.44
CA ARG A 20 2.42 9.51 10.13
C ARG A 20 1.12 9.16 9.41
N ALA A 21 0.25 10.16 9.32
CA ALA A 21 -0.97 10.09 8.54
C ALA A 21 -1.11 11.33 7.66
N THR A 22 -1.68 11.16 6.48
CA THR A 22 -2.03 12.24 5.56
C THR A 22 -3.35 11.90 4.90
N ASN A 23 -4.25 12.87 4.75
CA ASN A 23 -5.48 12.65 4.01
C ASN A 23 -5.23 12.83 2.52
N ILE A 24 -5.95 12.05 1.73
CA ILE A 24 -6.14 12.31 0.30
C ILE A 24 -7.59 12.79 0.13
N ASP A 25 -7.78 13.92 -0.57
CA ASP A 25 -9.04 14.67 -0.56
C ASP A 25 -9.23 15.66 -1.72
N VAL A 26 -8.58 15.45 -2.86
CA VAL A 26 -8.68 16.36 -4.01
C VAL A 26 -9.79 16.00 -4.97
N ASN A 27 -10.21 14.73 -5.05
CA ASN A 27 -11.34 14.34 -5.91
C ASN A 27 -12.66 14.24 -5.10
N LYS A 28 -13.61 13.39 -5.49
CA LYS A 28 -14.87 13.21 -4.76
C LYS A 28 -14.79 12.18 -3.64
N VAL A 29 -13.71 11.41 -3.56
CA VAL A 29 -13.42 10.53 -2.44
C VAL A 29 -12.46 11.24 -1.50
N ARG A 30 -12.57 10.98 -0.20
CA ARG A 30 -11.48 11.27 0.74
C ARG A 30 -11.28 10.14 1.72
N THR A 31 -10.05 9.98 2.18
CA THR A 31 -9.69 8.96 3.18
C THR A 31 -8.38 9.32 3.86
N THR A 32 -8.13 8.79 5.06
CA THR A 32 -6.83 8.94 5.73
C THR A 32 -5.88 7.82 5.30
N ILE A 33 -4.67 8.20 4.90
CA ILE A 33 -3.58 7.28 4.56
C ILE A 33 -2.61 7.18 5.74
N PHE A 34 -2.21 5.97 6.10
CA PHE A 34 -1.19 5.71 7.11
C PHE A 34 0.03 5.03 6.48
N ASN A 35 1.22 5.52 6.77
CA ASN A 35 2.47 4.95 6.27
C ASN A 35 2.93 3.67 7.01
N TYR A 36 1.98 2.84 7.42
CA TYR A 36 2.22 1.54 8.06
C TYR A 36 1.26 0.47 7.52
N GLY A 37 0.92 0.58 6.23
CA GLY A 37 0.18 -0.44 5.48
C GLY A 37 -1.34 -0.38 5.65
N VAL A 38 -1.90 0.78 5.98
CA VAL A 38 -3.34 0.96 6.25
C VAL A 38 -3.87 2.25 5.62
N THR A 39 -5.11 2.24 5.16
CA THR A 39 -5.90 3.43 4.78
C THR A 39 -7.27 3.42 5.44
N GLY A 40 -7.98 4.54 5.46
CA GLY A 40 -9.28 4.70 6.12
C GLY A 40 -9.13 5.03 7.60
N ARG A 41 -9.75 4.24 8.47
CA ARG A 41 -9.86 4.52 9.90
C ARG A 41 -9.51 3.31 10.74
N THR A 42 -8.40 3.42 11.47
CA THR A 42 -7.82 2.34 12.29
C THR A 42 -8.55 2.06 13.61
N MET A 43 -9.38 3.00 14.07
CA MET A 43 -10.17 2.93 15.31
C MET A 43 -11.22 4.04 15.31
N ALA A 44 -12.15 4.06 16.27
CA ALA A 44 -13.12 5.15 16.45
C ALA A 44 -12.44 6.48 16.88
N ASN A 45 -11.65 7.06 15.99
CA ASN A 45 -10.92 8.31 16.13
C ASN A 45 -11.52 9.34 15.16
N PRO A 46 -12.10 10.44 15.65
CA PRO A 46 -12.66 11.50 14.81
C PRO A 46 -11.66 12.19 13.87
N GLY A 47 -10.35 12.06 14.13
CA GLY A 47 -9.31 12.61 13.27
C GLY A 47 -8.94 11.73 12.07
N HIS A 48 -9.49 10.53 11.97
CA HIS A 48 -9.27 9.60 10.86
C HIS A 48 -10.55 9.52 10.02
N ILE A 49 -10.39 9.55 8.70
CA ILE A 49 -11.48 9.60 7.73
C ILE A 49 -11.56 8.22 7.08
N PRO A 50 -12.68 7.46 7.27
CA PRO A 50 -13.01 6.31 6.43
C PRO A 50 -13.06 6.72 4.95
N TYR A 51 -13.26 5.77 4.03
CA TYR A 51 -13.56 6.15 2.65
C TYR A 51 -14.91 6.85 2.59
N GLU A 52 -14.86 8.17 2.44
CA GLU A 52 -16.01 9.05 2.38
C GLU A 52 -16.25 9.48 0.94
N TRP A 53 -17.50 9.38 0.50
CA TRP A 53 -17.91 9.82 -0.82
C TRP A 53 -19.36 10.31 -0.80
N PRO A 54 -19.68 11.51 -1.31
CA PRO A 54 -18.75 12.55 -1.74
C PRO A 54 -17.97 13.18 -0.57
N VAL A 55 -16.83 13.82 -0.84
CA VAL A 55 -16.07 14.58 0.15
C VAL A 55 -16.95 15.58 0.92
N ASN A 56 -16.86 15.56 2.25
CA ASN A 56 -17.62 16.39 3.20
C ASN A 56 -19.11 16.04 3.34
N SER A 57 -19.56 14.90 2.83
CA SER A 57 -20.92 14.40 3.02
C SER A 57 -21.12 13.72 4.38
N GLY A 58 -20.06 13.13 4.95
CA GLY A 58 -20.15 12.18 6.06
C GLY A 58 -20.70 10.80 5.68
N GLN A 59 -20.92 10.54 4.38
CA GLN A 59 -21.34 9.25 3.85
C GLN A 59 -20.09 8.37 3.68
N HIS A 60 -20.00 7.30 4.46
CA HIS A 60 -18.87 6.38 4.44
C HIS A 60 -19.24 5.06 3.76
N TYR A 61 -18.25 4.43 3.15
CA TYR A 61 -18.44 3.19 2.38
C TYR A 61 -17.46 2.08 2.77
N LEU A 62 -16.20 2.42 3.06
CA LEU A 62 -15.22 1.48 3.57
C LEU A 62 -14.60 2.05 4.84
N ALA A 63 -14.55 1.26 5.91
CA ALA A 63 -13.89 1.66 7.14
C ALA A 63 -12.38 1.76 6.94
N LEU A 64 -11.79 0.76 6.26
CA LEU A 64 -10.35 0.57 6.20
C LEU A 64 -9.97 -0.33 5.03
N THR A 65 -8.79 -0.08 4.44
CA THR A 65 -8.09 -1.11 3.67
C THR A 65 -6.70 -1.37 4.24
N ALA A 66 -6.17 -2.58 4.09
CA ALA A 66 -4.82 -2.88 4.55
C ALA A 66 -4.09 -3.96 3.75
N LEU A 67 -2.78 -3.74 3.60
CA LEU A 67 -1.85 -4.62 2.90
C LEU A 67 -1.55 -5.87 3.73
N ALA A 68 -1.75 -7.05 3.12
CA ALA A 68 -1.32 -8.32 3.65
C ALA A 68 -0.43 -9.06 2.64
N VAL A 69 0.79 -9.41 3.04
CA VAL A 69 1.72 -10.20 2.21
C VAL A 69 2.21 -11.39 2.99
N GLY A 70 2.14 -12.57 2.39
CA GLY A 70 2.59 -13.83 2.95
C GLY A 70 3.64 -14.49 2.07
N ALA A 71 4.66 -15.08 2.70
CA ALA A 71 5.66 -15.91 2.05
C ALA A 71 5.83 -17.24 2.79
N GLU A 72 6.16 -18.30 2.05
CA GLU A 72 6.64 -19.56 2.64
C GLU A 72 8.14 -19.44 2.90
N VAL A 73 8.55 -19.55 4.17
CA VAL A 73 9.96 -19.41 4.59
C VAL A 73 10.49 -20.71 5.18
N THR A 74 11.78 -20.97 4.98
CA THR A 74 12.50 -22.02 5.71
C THR A 74 13.20 -21.41 6.90
N THR A 75 12.71 -21.72 8.09
CA THR A 75 13.25 -21.22 9.37
C THR A 75 14.69 -21.68 9.60
N ASN A 76 15.38 -21.08 10.58
CA ASN A 76 16.76 -21.42 10.92
C ASN A 76 16.93 -22.88 11.39
N ALA A 77 15.84 -23.55 11.78
CA ALA A 77 15.81 -24.97 12.14
C ALA A 77 15.55 -25.91 10.95
N GLY A 78 15.34 -25.36 9.74
CA GLY A 78 15.00 -26.12 8.54
C GLY A 78 13.51 -26.45 8.40
N GLU A 79 12.65 -25.88 9.25
CA GLU A 79 11.19 -26.06 9.13
C GLU A 79 10.59 -25.06 8.15
N VAL A 80 9.69 -25.52 7.29
CA VAL A 80 8.90 -24.69 6.39
C VAL A 80 7.70 -24.10 7.15
N ARG A 81 7.53 -22.77 7.11
CA ARG A 81 6.46 -22.05 7.80
C ARG A 81 5.92 -20.90 6.94
N PRO A 82 4.62 -20.56 7.03
CA PRO A 82 4.13 -19.30 6.50
C PRO A 82 4.59 -18.14 7.40
N LEU A 83 5.09 -17.08 6.79
CA LEU A 83 5.33 -15.78 7.42
C LEU A 83 4.41 -14.77 6.74
N VAL A 84 3.47 -14.19 7.50
CA VAL A 84 2.50 -13.25 6.97
C VAL A 84 2.64 -11.91 7.70
N THR A 85 2.78 -10.85 6.93
CA THR A 85 2.82 -9.47 7.39
C THR A 85 1.45 -8.84 7.17
N ILE A 86 0.85 -8.39 8.27
CA ILE A 86 -0.49 -7.78 8.35
C ILE A 86 -0.44 -6.61 9.33
N PRO A 87 -1.36 -5.63 9.24
CA PRO A 87 -1.50 -4.57 10.23
C PRO A 87 -1.88 -5.10 11.62
N PHE A 88 -1.77 -4.22 12.62
CA PHE A 88 -2.30 -4.42 13.99
C PHE A 88 -1.75 -5.63 14.76
N ARG A 89 -0.57 -6.12 14.37
CA ARG A 89 0.13 -7.18 15.08
C ARG A 89 1.19 -6.60 16.02
N SER A 90 1.22 -7.14 17.25
CA SER A 90 2.23 -6.78 18.25
C SER A 90 2.66 -8.01 19.05
N ASP A 91 3.86 -7.95 19.63
CA ASP A 91 4.33 -8.95 20.57
C ASP A 91 3.71 -8.76 21.97
N GLN A 92 4.06 -9.66 22.90
CA GLN A 92 3.55 -9.60 24.29
C GLN A 92 4.02 -8.36 25.06
N SER A 93 5.08 -7.69 24.60
CA SER A 93 5.59 -6.45 25.19
C SER A 93 4.98 -5.20 24.52
N GLY A 94 4.11 -5.38 23.52
CA GLY A 94 3.52 -4.30 22.74
C GLY A 94 4.41 -3.77 21.62
N ASN A 95 5.54 -4.41 21.34
CA ASN A 95 6.36 -4.02 20.19
C ASN A 95 5.64 -4.42 18.92
N SER A 96 5.74 -3.55 17.91
CA SER A 96 5.08 -3.78 16.64
C SER A 96 5.70 -4.93 15.85
N MET A 97 4.84 -5.71 15.17
CA MET A 97 5.20 -6.84 14.31
C MET A 97 4.51 -6.73 12.94
N THR A 98 4.29 -5.50 12.48
CA THR A 98 3.61 -5.16 11.21
C THR A 98 4.59 -4.45 10.27
N TRP A 99 4.10 -4.06 9.08
CA TRP A 99 4.64 -2.96 8.28
C TRP A 99 4.99 -1.75 9.13
N GLU A 100 6.22 -1.28 8.98
CA GLU A 100 6.69 -0.01 9.54
C GLU A 100 7.24 0.91 8.47
N PRO A 101 7.05 2.23 8.59
CA PRO A 101 7.59 3.17 7.62
C PRO A 101 9.12 3.13 7.59
N VAL A 102 9.67 3.18 6.40
CA VAL A 102 11.11 3.34 6.19
C VAL A 102 11.46 4.83 6.35
N PRO A 103 12.36 5.19 7.27
CA PRO A 103 12.83 6.57 7.43
C PRO A 103 13.44 7.12 6.13
N GLY A 104 13.38 8.45 5.96
CA GLY A 104 13.96 9.15 4.81
C GLY A 104 12.97 9.42 3.66
N TYR A 105 11.76 8.89 3.71
CA TYR A 105 10.69 9.13 2.72
C TYR A 105 9.70 10.24 3.12
N LEU A 106 10.02 10.99 4.18
CA LEU A 106 9.25 12.14 4.65
C LEU A 106 10.16 13.14 5.35
N ASN A 107 9.71 14.39 5.45
CA ASN A 107 10.37 15.37 6.32
C ASN A 107 10.19 14.94 7.78
N PRO A 108 11.27 14.65 8.54
CA PRO A 108 11.15 14.21 9.94
C PRO A 108 10.46 15.25 10.85
N ASN A 109 10.47 16.53 10.45
CA ASN A 109 9.78 17.61 11.17
C ASN A 109 8.29 17.74 10.79
N SER A 110 7.85 17.06 9.72
CA SER A 110 6.44 17.03 9.31
C SER A 110 5.64 16.05 10.16
N GLN A 111 4.37 16.40 10.39
CA GLN A 111 3.37 15.50 10.97
C GLN A 111 2.59 14.71 9.91
N LYS A 112 2.87 14.96 8.63
CA LYS A 112 2.28 14.31 7.47
C LYS A 112 3.30 13.39 6.78
N ILE A 113 2.80 12.34 6.15
CA ILE A 113 3.47 11.62 5.05
C ILE A 113 3.74 12.60 3.91
N ALA A 114 4.80 12.36 3.13
CA ALA A 114 5.11 13.17 1.96
C ALA A 114 3.96 13.15 0.94
N ILE A 115 3.54 14.34 0.50
CA ILE A 115 2.45 14.54 -0.45
C ILE A 115 2.82 15.62 -1.48
N SER A 116 2.41 15.41 -2.72
CA SER A 116 2.86 16.17 -3.90
C SER A 116 2.53 17.66 -3.87
N ASP A 117 1.52 18.07 -3.13
CA ASP A 117 1.04 19.46 -3.05
C ASP A 117 1.52 20.20 -1.79
N ASP A 118 2.39 19.59 -0.97
CA ASP A 118 2.95 20.17 0.25
C ASP A 118 4.44 19.86 0.37
N GLU A 119 5.29 20.70 -0.23
CA GLU A 119 6.76 20.58 -0.22
C GLU A 119 7.35 20.48 1.20
N SER A 120 6.66 21.03 2.19
CA SER A 120 7.11 20.98 3.59
C SER A 120 7.12 19.55 4.15
N THR A 121 6.45 18.62 3.49
CA THR A 121 6.37 17.21 3.87
C THR A 121 7.48 16.35 3.26
N TRP A 122 8.25 16.87 2.30
CA TRP A 122 9.24 16.09 1.55
C TRP A 122 10.55 15.94 2.34
N PRO A 123 11.24 14.79 2.22
CA PRO A 123 12.59 14.68 2.75
C PRO A 123 13.54 15.65 2.04
N THR A 124 14.70 15.91 2.64
CA THR A 124 15.74 16.74 1.99
C THR A 124 16.28 16.13 0.70
N SER A 125 16.23 14.81 0.61
CA SER A 125 16.61 14.00 -0.55
C SER A 125 15.90 12.64 -0.46
N TRP A 126 15.48 12.10 -1.59
CA TRP A 126 14.81 10.82 -1.74
C TRP A 126 15.85 9.67 -1.80
N PRO A 127 15.84 8.72 -0.83
CA PRO A 127 16.84 7.66 -0.79
C PRO A 127 16.88 6.78 -2.06
N ASP A 128 15.71 6.48 -2.65
CA ASP A 128 15.56 5.70 -3.88
C ASP A 128 15.99 6.44 -5.16
N LYS A 129 16.43 7.69 -5.05
CA LYS A 129 16.87 8.50 -6.19
C LYS A 129 18.34 8.91 -6.09
N MET A 130 19.08 8.37 -5.13
CA MET A 130 20.50 8.71 -4.91
C MET A 130 21.41 8.31 -6.07
N ASP A 131 21.01 7.34 -6.89
CA ASP A 131 21.77 6.89 -8.06
C ASP A 131 21.50 7.72 -9.34
N ASP A 132 20.63 8.74 -9.28
CA ASP A 132 20.44 9.65 -10.40
C ASP A 132 21.75 10.38 -10.75
N ILE A 133 22.17 10.27 -12.01
CA ILE A 133 23.47 10.77 -12.48
C ILE A 133 23.56 12.30 -12.42
N ASN A 134 22.44 12.99 -12.64
CA ASN A 134 22.40 14.44 -12.81
C ASN A 134 21.94 15.16 -11.54
N ASP A 135 21.07 14.56 -10.74
CA ASP A 135 20.60 15.10 -9.48
C ASP A 135 20.36 14.02 -8.42
N PRO A 136 21.43 13.48 -7.79
CA PRO A 136 21.32 12.48 -6.73
C PRO A 136 20.33 12.87 -5.64
N GLY A 137 19.32 12.02 -5.44
CA GLY A 137 18.32 12.15 -4.39
C GLY A 137 17.22 13.17 -4.70
N TRP A 138 17.17 13.73 -5.91
CA TRP A 138 16.12 14.67 -6.36
C TRP A 138 15.82 15.75 -5.30
N SER A 139 16.87 16.41 -4.81
CA SER A 139 16.75 17.31 -3.65
C SER A 139 15.85 18.51 -3.97
N GLY A 140 14.83 18.75 -3.14
CA GLY A 140 13.86 19.83 -3.33
C GLY A 140 12.86 19.60 -4.46
N SER A 141 12.80 18.38 -5.01
CA SER A 141 11.86 17.99 -6.07
C SER A 141 10.92 16.89 -5.60
N TRP A 142 9.75 16.77 -6.23
CA TRP A 142 8.81 15.70 -5.99
C TRP A 142 9.30 14.38 -6.60
N ASN A 143 9.24 13.30 -5.81
CA ASN A 143 9.42 11.94 -6.31
C ASN A 143 8.11 11.43 -6.93
N GLY A 144 7.76 11.97 -8.08
CA GLY A 144 6.54 11.64 -8.80
C GLY A 144 6.60 10.28 -9.48
N PHE A 145 5.47 9.58 -9.53
CA PHE A 145 5.35 8.28 -10.22
C PHE A 145 5.83 8.34 -11.68
N PHE A 146 5.53 9.44 -12.38
CA PHE A 146 5.92 9.65 -13.78
C PHE A 146 7.28 10.33 -13.95
N GLY A 147 8.04 10.50 -12.87
CA GLY A 147 9.36 11.10 -12.87
C GLY A 147 9.46 12.35 -11.99
N LYS A 148 10.66 12.93 -11.99
CA LYS A 148 11.02 14.09 -11.18
C LYS A 148 10.12 15.29 -11.50
N ASP A 149 9.52 15.88 -10.47
CA ASP A 149 8.61 17.03 -10.57
C ASP A 149 7.47 16.82 -11.58
N GLN A 150 7.04 15.57 -11.79
CA GLN A 150 5.85 15.26 -12.57
C GLN A 150 4.64 15.15 -11.66
N PHE A 151 3.64 16.00 -11.90
CA PHE A 151 2.40 16.13 -11.11
C PHE A 151 1.17 15.75 -11.94
N ASN A 152 1.18 14.55 -12.51
CA ASN A 152 0.10 14.09 -13.40
C ASN A 152 -1.20 13.83 -12.62
N ALA A 153 -1.08 13.22 -11.43
CA ALA A 153 -2.17 13.17 -10.46
C ALA A 153 -2.33 14.55 -9.80
N GLN A 154 -3.56 14.92 -9.46
CA GLN A 154 -3.79 16.17 -8.74
C GLN A 154 -3.28 16.09 -7.30
N GLN A 155 -3.21 14.88 -6.74
CA GLN A 155 -2.59 14.60 -5.46
C GLN A 155 -1.94 13.22 -5.49
N GLU A 156 -0.73 13.14 -4.98
CA GLU A 156 0.04 11.91 -4.87
C GLU A 156 0.71 11.85 -3.49
N ILE A 157 0.54 10.74 -2.78
CA ILE A 157 1.27 10.42 -1.55
C ILE A 157 2.28 9.34 -1.89
N PHE A 158 3.50 9.44 -1.35
CA PHE A 158 4.53 8.42 -1.52
C PHE A 158 5.22 8.11 -0.19
N TYR A 159 5.42 6.83 0.09
CA TYR A 159 6.22 6.34 1.20
C TYR A 159 6.71 4.91 0.94
N LYS A 160 7.66 4.44 1.74
CA LYS A 160 8.03 3.02 1.81
C LYS A 160 7.72 2.44 3.19
N VAL A 161 7.40 1.16 3.24
CA VAL A 161 7.26 0.36 4.46
C VAL A 161 8.08 -0.93 4.37
N SER A 162 8.53 -1.46 5.51
CA SER A 162 9.17 -2.78 5.58
C SER A 162 8.56 -3.65 6.67
N ASP A 163 8.76 -4.96 6.56
CA ASP A 163 8.27 -5.94 7.53
C ASP A 163 9.33 -6.46 8.51
N ASP A 164 10.47 -5.76 8.63
CA ASP A 164 11.69 -6.27 9.29
C ASP A 164 11.54 -6.55 10.79
N LYS A 165 10.41 -6.16 11.41
CA LYS A 165 10.06 -6.43 12.81
C LYS A 165 9.05 -7.57 12.98
N ASN A 166 8.57 -8.17 11.89
CA ASN A 166 7.66 -9.30 11.92
C ASN A 166 8.43 -10.59 12.23
N TYR A 167 7.93 -11.48 13.08
CA TYR A 167 8.61 -12.77 13.33
C TYR A 167 7.65 -13.88 13.69
N ILE A 168 8.13 -15.12 13.58
CA ILE A 168 7.41 -16.33 13.97
C ILE A 168 7.87 -16.74 15.37
N LEU A 169 6.97 -16.67 16.34
CA LEU A 169 7.29 -17.01 17.73
C LEU A 169 7.76 -18.47 17.83
N GLY A 170 8.93 -18.68 18.45
CA GLY A 170 9.53 -20.00 18.63
C GLY A 170 10.17 -20.61 17.37
N ASN A 171 10.07 -19.96 16.21
CA ASN A 171 10.56 -20.46 14.93
C ASN A 171 11.35 -19.36 14.20
N PRO A 172 12.52 -18.96 14.71
CA PRO A 172 13.27 -17.84 14.16
C PRO A 172 13.64 -18.09 12.69
N TYR A 173 13.53 -17.03 11.90
CA TYR A 173 13.91 -16.97 10.50
C TYR A 173 14.76 -15.71 10.29
N SER A 174 15.85 -15.85 9.55
CA SER A 174 16.74 -14.75 9.19
C SER A 174 16.70 -14.56 7.67
N PRO A 175 15.96 -13.57 7.14
CA PRO A 175 15.82 -13.38 5.70
C PRO A 175 17.07 -12.85 5.01
N ASP A 176 18.05 -12.36 5.78
CA ASP A 176 19.18 -11.60 5.27
C ASP A 176 20.51 -12.14 5.83
N THR A 177 21.41 -12.52 4.94
CA THR A 177 22.74 -13.05 5.29
C THR A 177 23.75 -11.96 5.63
N THR A 178 23.46 -10.71 5.28
CA THR A 178 24.28 -9.53 5.56
C THR A 178 23.86 -8.83 6.86
N ASP A 179 22.61 -9.00 7.28
CA ASP A 179 22.05 -8.48 8.52
C ASP A 179 21.17 -9.53 9.23
N LEU A 180 21.79 -10.29 10.14
CA LEU A 180 21.10 -11.34 10.91
C LEU A 180 20.13 -10.78 11.97
N SER A 181 20.11 -9.47 12.20
CA SER A 181 19.16 -8.83 13.12
C SER A 181 17.81 -8.56 12.45
N ARG A 182 17.78 -8.54 11.12
CA ARG A 182 16.57 -8.42 10.31
C ARG A 182 15.65 -9.61 10.55
N GLN A 183 14.38 -9.33 10.75
CA GLN A 183 13.31 -10.34 10.80
C GLN A 183 12.39 -10.14 9.59
N GLY A 184 11.17 -10.66 9.64
CA GLY A 184 10.20 -10.60 8.57
C GLY A 184 10.54 -11.54 7.43
N ALA A 185 9.86 -11.34 6.30
CA ALA A 185 10.26 -11.90 5.02
C ALA A 185 11.21 -10.94 4.26
N GLY A 186 11.81 -9.95 4.94
CA GLY A 186 12.70 -8.98 4.30
C GLY A 186 12.01 -8.21 3.18
N LEU A 187 10.71 -7.95 3.33
CA LEU A 187 9.90 -7.31 2.32
C LEU A 187 9.98 -5.79 2.48
N LEU A 188 10.14 -5.12 1.36
CA LEU A 188 10.08 -3.67 1.24
C LEU A 188 8.95 -3.34 0.26
N ALA A 189 8.00 -2.51 0.69
CA ALA A 189 6.92 -2.05 -0.17
C ALA A 189 6.99 -0.55 -0.39
N GLY A 190 7.10 -0.12 -1.66
CA GLY A 190 6.83 1.24 -2.08
C GLY A 190 5.33 1.43 -2.27
N VAL A 191 4.75 2.44 -1.62
CA VAL A 191 3.31 2.69 -1.69
C VAL A 191 3.05 4.08 -2.23
N ARG A 192 2.16 4.15 -3.23
CA ARG A 192 1.65 5.41 -3.77
C ARG A 192 0.14 5.46 -3.67
N VAL A 193 -0.39 6.63 -3.34
CA VAL A 193 -1.84 6.89 -3.37
C VAL A 193 -2.08 8.06 -4.31
N LEU A 194 -2.92 7.90 -5.31
CA LEU A 194 -3.12 8.86 -6.40
C LEU A 194 -4.60 9.20 -6.57
N GLU A 195 -4.89 10.49 -6.74
CA GLU A 195 -6.22 11.00 -7.09
C GLU A 195 -6.18 11.93 -8.30
N TRP A 196 -7.25 11.82 -9.11
CA TRP A 196 -7.50 12.69 -10.25
C TRP A 196 -8.87 13.36 -10.15
N LYS A 197 -8.96 14.59 -10.68
CA LYS A 197 -10.20 15.36 -10.87
C LYS A 197 -10.82 15.16 -12.26
N GLN A 198 -10.35 14.17 -13.02
CA GLN A 198 -10.92 13.85 -14.32
C GLN A 198 -12.28 13.17 -14.11
N ILE A 199 -13.32 13.60 -14.84
CA ILE A 199 -14.71 13.16 -14.65
C ILE A 199 -14.90 11.64 -14.71
N LEU A 200 -14.02 10.92 -15.42
CA LEU A 200 -14.08 9.47 -15.57
C LEU A 200 -13.56 8.70 -14.34
N ILE A 201 -12.77 9.35 -13.47
CA ILE A 201 -12.05 8.72 -12.36
C ILE A 201 -12.03 9.61 -11.09
N GLU A 202 -12.89 10.63 -11.02
CA GLU A 202 -12.98 11.52 -9.86
C GLU A 202 -13.67 10.88 -8.65
N ASP A 203 -14.21 9.68 -8.83
CA ASP A 203 -14.83 8.85 -7.79
C ASP A 203 -13.91 7.65 -7.39
N VAL A 204 -12.61 7.70 -7.74
CA VAL A 204 -11.66 6.59 -7.57
C VAL A 204 -10.40 7.05 -6.82
N VAL A 205 -9.91 6.23 -5.89
CA VAL A 205 -8.59 6.37 -5.26
C VAL A 205 -7.72 5.22 -5.72
N PHE A 206 -6.58 5.51 -6.35
CA PHE A 206 -5.64 4.48 -6.80
C PHE A 206 -4.58 4.26 -5.73
N ILE A 207 -4.32 3.00 -5.36
CA ILE A 207 -3.31 2.63 -4.38
C ILE A 207 -2.37 1.60 -4.99
N LEU A 208 -1.14 2.02 -5.26
CA LEU A 208 -0.12 1.19 -5.88
C LEU A 208 0.79 0.63 -4.80
N HIS A 209 1.05 -0.67 -4.86
CA HIS A 209 1.95 -1.37 -3.96
C HIS A 209 3.05 -2.06 -4.77
N GLU A 210 4.26 -1.53 -4.73
CA GLU A 210 5.44 -2.16 -5.32
C GLU A 210 6.15 -2.98 -4.22
N ILE A 211 5.96 -4.29 -4.22
CA ILE A 211 6.51 -5.18 -3.20
C ILE A 211 7.80 -5.83 -3.72
N LYS A 212 8.89 -5.60 -3.01
CA LYS A 212 10.22 -6.12 -3.32
C LYS A 212 10.69 -7.07 -2.22
N ASN A 213 11.24 -8.21 -2.63
CA ASN A 213 12.10 -9.00 -1.77
C ASN A 213 13.47 -8.32 -1.67
N ASP A 214 13.76 -7.75 -0.50
CA ASP A 214 15.06 -7.14 -0.19
C ASP A 214 15.91 -8.06 0.71
N GLY A 215 15.47 -9.30 0.92
CA GLY A 215 16.22 -10.37 1.58
C GLY A 215 17.28 -11.03 0.69
N SER A 216 18.03 -11.97 1.27
CA SER A 216 19.09 -12.72 0.58
C SER A 216 18.58 -14.00 -0.11
N PHE A 217 17.32 -14.37 0.11
CA PHE A 217 16.74 -15.63 -0.36
C PHE A 217 15.48 -15.39 -1.16
N ASP A 218 15.34 -16.08 -2.29
CA ASP A 218 14.12 -16.08 -3.08
C ASP A 218 12.99 -16.84 -2.37
N TYR A 219 11.75 -16.47 -2.70
CA TYR A 219 10.55 -17.12 -2.18
C TYR A 219 9.82 -17.86 -3.29
N ASP A 220 9.67 -19.19 -3.14
CA ASP A 220 8.95 -20.03 -4.11
C ASP A 220 7.42 -19.83 -4.06
N LYS A 221 6.90 -19.37 -2.91
CA LYS A 221 5.47 -19.11 -2.71
C LYS A 221 5.29 -17.78 -2.01
N VAL A 222 4.63 -16.86 -2.70
CA VAL A 222 4.24 -15.55 -2.19
C VAL A 222 2.76 -15.34 -2.50
N SER A 223 2.03 -14.74 -1.57
CA SER A 223 0.65 -14.32 -1.76
C SER A 223 0.48 -12.90 -1.28
N PHE A 224 -0.23 -12.10 -2.04
CA PHE A 224 -0.66 -10.76 -1.67
C PHE A 224 -2.18 -10.74 -1.53
N SER A 225 -2.68 -9.92 -0.62
CA SER A 225 -4.10 -9.69 -0.42
C SER A 225 -4.35 -8.32 0.16
N MET A 226 -5.55 -7.79 -0.10
CA MET A 226 -6.05 -6.58 0.55
C MET A 226 -7.12 -6.98 1.55
N TRP A 227 -6.99 -6.55 2.80
CA TRP A 227 -8.10 -6.58 3.74
C TRP A 227 -8.98 -5.36 3.48
N ILE A 228 -10.25 -5.58 3.15
CA ILE A 228 -11.29 -4.55 3.04
C ILE A 228 -12.19 -4.68 4.27
N ALA A 229 -12.36 -3.58 5.00
CA ALA A 229 -13.36 -3.46 6.05
C ALA A 229 -14.53 -2.66 5.51
N ASP A 230 -15.66 -3.32 5.31
CA ASP A 230 -16.93 -2.77 4.89
C ASP A 230 -17.50 -1.78 5.92
N LEU A 231 -18.12 -0.72 5.42
CA LEU A 231 -18.79 0.32 6.20
C LEU A 231 -19.83 1.03 5.32
N VAL A 232 -20.53 0.28 4.46
CA VAL A 232 -21.54 0.84 3.58
C VAL A 232 -22.74 1.26 4.44
N GLY A 233 -23.42 2.35 4.08
CA GLY A 233 -24.42 2.99 4.97
C GLY A 233 -23.82 3.74 6.18
N GLY A 234 -22.54 3.51 6.48
CA GLY A 234 -21.76 4.26 7.45
C GLY A 234 -21.84 3.75 8.89
N ASP A 235 -21.29 4.54 9.81
CA ASP A 235 -21.25 4.18 11.23
C ASP A 235 -22.64 3.94 11.82
N GLY A 236 -22.80 2.78 12.46
CA GLY A 236 -24.05 2.38 13.12
C GLY A 236 -25.05 1.70 12.19
N ASP A 237 -24.70 1.54 10.92
CA ASP A 237 -25.60 1.06 9.87
C ASP A 237 -25.00 -0.10 9.05
N SER A 238 -23.69 -0.32 9.10
CA SER A 238 -22.99 -1.44 8.45
C SER A 238 -23.35 -2.86 8.95
N GLY A 239 -24.47 -3.03 9.66
CA GLY A 239 -24.92 -4.30 10.22
C GLY A 239 -25.62 -5.20 9.20
N ASP A 240 -26.05 -4.63 8.08
CA ASP A 240 -26.69 -5.31 6.95
C ASP A 240 -25.90 -5.15 5.64
N ASP A 241 -24.63 -4.79 5.72
CA ASP A 241 -23.72 -4.81 4.58
C ASP A 241 -23.70 -6.20 3.90
N THR A 242 -23.82 -6.22 2.58
CA THR A 242 -23.76 -7.43 1.74
C THR A 242 -22.54 -7.38 0.82
N PRO A 243 -21.42 -8.03 1.19
CA PRO A 243 -20.29 -8.17 0.29
C PRO A 243 -20.58 -9.19 -0.81
N ASP A 244 -20.10 -8.91 -2.02
CA ASP A 244 -20.12 -9.84 -3.15
C ASP A 244 -18.80 -9.78 -3.94
N PHE A 245 -18.51 -10.81 -4.73
CA PHE A 245 -17.31 -10.85 -5.56
C PHE A 245 -17.65 -11.33 -6.97
N ASP A 246 -17.44 -10.44 -7.94
CA ASP A 246 -17.63 -10.78 -9.35
C ASP A 246 -16.34 -11.39 -9.92
N LEU A 247 -16.37 -12.71 -10.13
CA LEU A 247 -15.24 -13.48 -10.67
C LEU A 247 -14.91 -13.14 -12.14
N ILE A 248 -15.84 -12.52 -12.89
CA ILE A 248 -15.62 -12.17 -14.30
C ILE A 248 -14.90 -10.83 -14.39
N TYR A 249 -15.29 -9.87 -13.56
CA TYR A 249 -14.71 -8.52 -13.57
C TYR A 249 -13.57 -8.34 -12.55
N ASP A 250 -13.31 -9.33 -11.70
CA ASP A 250 -12.36 -9.26 -10.58
C ASP A 250 -12.64 -8.06 -9.66
N VAL A 251 -13.91 -7.90 -9.29
CA VAL A 251 -14.38 -6.78 -8.45
C VAL A 251 -15.04 -7.31 -7.18
N ALA A 252 -14.53 -6.85 -6.04
CA ALA A 252 -15.20 -6.96 -4.75
C ALA A 252 -16.20 -5.80 -4.60
N TRP A 253 -17.48 -6.14 -4.41
CA TRP A 253 -18.56 -5.19 -4.16
C TRP A 253 -18.89 -5.16 -2.67
N SER A 254 -19.09 -3.97 -2.14
CA SER A 254 -19.69 -3.74 -0.82
C SER A 254 -20.96 -2.93 -1.02
N MET A 255 -22.08 -3.47 -0.54
CA MET A 255 -23.42 -2.92 -0.73
C MET A 255 -24.14 -2.87 0.62
N ASP A 256 -25.14 -2.00 0.69
CA ASP A 256 -26.08 -1.95 1.80
C ASP A 256 -27.40 -2.65 1.40
N SER A 257 -27.94 -3.50 2.29
CA SER A 257 -29.01 -4.45 1.93
C SER A 257 -30.38 -3.79 1.80
N ASP A 258 -30.69 -2.81 2.65
CA ASP A 258 -31.98 -2.13 2.64
C ASP A 258 -31.96 -0.77 1.93
N GLY A 259 -30.77 -0.28 1.59
CA GLY A 259 -30.53 0.97 0.86
C GLY A 259 -30.66 2.22 1.73
N ILE A 260 -30.69 2.08 3.06
CA ILE A 260 -30.96 3.15 4.02
C ILE A 260 -29.74 3.35 4.93
N GLY A 261 -28.99 4.42 4.65
CA GLY A 261 -27.81 4.78 5.40
C GLY A 261 -28.09 5.40 6.77
N ASN A 262 -27.01 5.66 7.50
CA ASN A 262 -27.06 6.47 8.72
C ASN A 262 -27.52 7.92 8.46
N ALA A 263 -27.55 8.75 9.52
CA ALA A 263 -28.04 10.13 9.45
C ALA A 263 -27.35 11.03 8.40
N ALA A 264 -26.12 10.71 7.95
CA ALA A 264 -25.43 11.46 6.90
C ALA A 264 -26.01 11.21 5.50
N PHE A 265 -26.62 10.04 5.27
CA PHE A 265 -27.34 9.73 4.03
C PHE A 265 -28.73 10.38 4.00
N GLY A 266 -29.36 10.53 5.16
CA GLY A 266 -30.66 11.20 5.27
C GLY A 266 -31.76 10.41 4.56
N SER A 267 -32.19 10.88 3.39
CA SER A 267 -33.15 10.15 2.53
C SER A 267 -32.54 9.68 1.21
N ASP A 268 -31.25 9.95 1.01
CA ASP A 268 -30.55 9.52 -0.20
C ASP A 268 -30.28 8.01 -0.09
N PRO A 269 -30.50 7.25 -1.17
CA PRO A 269 -30.18 5.83 -1.17
C PRO A 269 -28.67 5.64 -1.03
N VAL A 270 -28.27 4.61 -0.29
CA VAL A 270 -26.87 4.24 -0.15
C VAL A 270 -26.31 3.78 -1.49
N GLY A 271 -25.12 4.27 -1.85
CA GLY A 271 -24.39 3.82 -3.03
C GLY A 271 -23.72 2.46 -2.83
N VAL A 272 -22.69 2.18 -3.64
CA VAL A 272 -21.89 0.96 -3.53
C VAL A 272 -20.41 1.30 -3.55
N ALA A 273 -19.60 0.52 -2.84
CA ALA A 273 -18.15 0.55 -2.99
C ALA A 273 -17.69 -0.64 -3.83
N ALA A 274 -16.75 -0.37 -4.74
CA ALA A 274 -16.07 -1.38 -5.54
C ALA A 274 -14.57 -1.32 -5.20
N THR A 275 -13.95 -2.49 -5.04
CA THR A 275 -12.49 -2.63 -4.95
C THR A 275 -12.04 -3.70 -5.92
N SER A 276 -11.02 -3.40 -6.71
CA SER A 276 -10.50 -4.29 -7.73
C SER A 276 -8.99 -4.09 -7.86
N PHE A 277 -8.29 -5.16 -8.23
CA PHE A 277 -6.91 -5.05 -8.69
C PHE A 277 -6.94 -4.74 -10.18
N ILE A 278 -6.32 -3.63 -10.55
CA ILE A 278 -6.20 -3.22 -11.97
C ILE A 278 -4.94 -3.84 -12.60
N GLU A 279 -4.00 -4.25 -11.75
CA GLU A 279 -2.78 -4.97 -12.09
C GLU A 279 -2.40 -5.79 -10.86
N THR A 280 -2.01 -7.05 -11.03
CA THR A 280 -1.42 -7.85 -9.94
C THR A 280 0.05 -8.17 -10.24
N PRO A 281 0.81 -8.71 -9.28
CA PRO A 281 2.22 -9.01 -9.50
C PRO A 281 2.45 -10.00 -10.66
N GLY A 282 3.00 -9.49 -11.77
CA GLY A 282 3.46 -10.28 -12.91
C GLY A 282 4.98 -10.44 -12.96
N ASN A 283 5.44 -11.35 -13.81
CA ASN A 283 6.84 -11.54 -14.14
C ASN A 283 7.20 -10.69 -15.36
N ASN A 284 7.74 -9.50 -15.09
CA ASN A 284 8.03 -8.49 -16.12
C ASN A 284 9.03 -8.92 -17.21
N ILE A 285 9.69 -10.08 -17.09
CA ILE A 285 10.64 -10.60 -18.09
C ILE A 285 10.13 -11.80 -18.89
N ASP A 286 9.02 -12.44 -18.51
CA ASP A 286 8.54 -13.63 -19.23
C ASP A 286 7.52 -13.31 -20.34
N ARG A 287 7.00 -12.08 -20.38
CA ARG A 287 6.00 -11.60 -21.35
C ARG A 287 4.69 -12.40 -21.30
N ILE A 288 4.40 -13.00 -20.15
CA ILE A 288 3.17 -13.73 -19.89
C ILE A 288 2.32 -12.83 -18.99
N ASP A 289 1.07 -12.66 -19.37
CA ASP A 289 0.02 -12.19 -18.47
C ASP A 289 -0.21 -13.29 -17.42
N ASN A 290 0.48 -13.18 -16.28
CA ASN A 290 0.53 -14.23 -15.26
C ASN A 290 -0.74 -14.32 -14.42
N ASP A 291 -1.54 -13.26 -14.44
CA ASP A 291 -2.76 -13.05 -13.68
C ASP A 291 -4.02 -13.03 -14.55
N GLY A 292 -3.87 -12.96 -15.87
CA GLY A 292 -4.96 -13.06 -16.83
C GLY A 292 -5.82 -11.81 -16.93
N ASP A 293 -5.28 -10.64 -16.55
CA ASP A 293 -5.98 -9.36 -16.51
C ASP A 293 -5.84 -8.55 -17.83
N GLY A 294 -5.07 -9.09 -18.79
CA GLY A 294 -4.88 -8.50 -20.10
C GLY A 294 -6.17 -8.44 -20.92
N GLU A 295 -6.47 -7.26 -21.48
CA GLU A 295 -7.63 -7.09 -22.37
C GLU A 295 -7.51 -7.98 -23.63
N GLU A 296 -8.63 -8.57 -24.06
CA GLU A 296 -8.69 -9.32 -25.31
C GLU A 296 -8.33 -8.40 -26.50
N ASN A 297 -7.24 -8.72 -27.21
CA ASN A 297 -6.60 -7.89 -28.25
C ASN A 297 -5.84 -6.66 -27.75
N GLY A 298 -5.42 -6.65 -26.48
CA GLY A 298 -4.46 -5.69 -25.95
C GLY A 298 -3.14 -5.68 -26.75
N PRO A 299 -2.37 -4.57 -26.70
CA PRO A 299 -1.10 -4.47 -27.39
C PRO A 299 -0.11 -5.52 -26.88
N ILE A 300 0.59 -6.21 -27.79
CA ILE A 300 1.69 -7.11 -27.42
C ILE A 300 2.84 -6.26 -26.89
N ILE A 301 3.21 -6.46 -25.61
CA ILE A 301 4.37 -5.80 -25.03
C ILE A 301 5.65 -6.36 -25.66
N THR A 302 6.30 -5.55 -26.50
CA THR A 302 7.62 -5.85 -27.07
C THR A 302 8.72 -5.29 -26.19
N GLU A 303 9.94 -5.79 -26.39
CA GLU A 303 11.14 -5.36 -25.66
C GLU A 303 11.38 -3.85 -25.74
N ASP A 304 10.94 -3.21 -26.83
CA ASP A 304 11.06 -1.76 -27.06
C ASP A 304 10.18 -0.90 -26.14
N TYR A 305 9.19 -1.49 -25.44
CA TYR A 305 8.33 -0.79 -24.50
C TYR A 305 8.84 -0.82 -23.05
N ILE A 306 9.86 -1.63 -22.77
CA ILE A 306 10.48 -1.77 -21.46
C ILE A 306 11.78 -0.94 -21.50
N ILE A 307 11.66 0.36 -21.25
CA ILE A 307 12.81 1.29 -21.17
C ILE A 307 13.42 1.22 -19.77
#